data_AF-A0A218QAG6-F1
#
_entry.id   AF-A0A218QAG6-F1
#
_cell.length_a   1.000
_cell.length_b   1.000
_cell.length_c   1.000
_cell.angle_alpha   90.00
_cell.angle_beta   90.00
_cell.angle_gamma   90.00
#
_symmetry.space_group_name_H-M   'P 1'
#
loop_
_entity.id
_entity.type
_entity.pdbx_description
1 polymer ?
#
loop_
_entity_poly.entity_id
_entity_poly.type
_entity_poly.pdbx_seq_one_letter_code
_entity_poly.pdbx_strand_id
1 'polypeptide(L)'
;MEIKTISVTYHRKFNLGDYESLELGCSLWAQIDPQEDAEGATQFLYMQAKASVKEAAMPLIKNSAYQMNKYKQTAKQNTQDDLEDF
;
A
#
# COMPACT_ATOMS: atom_id res chain seq x y z
N MET A 1 -7.00 28.81 -5.01
CA MET A 1 -6.31 27.87 -5.91
C MET A 1 -7.35 26.87 -6.36
N GLU A 2 -7.52 26.64 -7.66
CA GLU A 2 -8.48 25.66 -8.19
C GLU A 2 -7.71 24.40 -8.59
N ILE A 3 -8.02 23.27 -7.95
CA ILE A 3 -7.42 21.97 -8.27
C ILE A 3 -8.29 21.31 -9.32
N LYS A 4 -7.70 20.92 -10.46
CA LYS A 4 -8.43 20.26 -11.57
C LYS A 4 -8.12 18.78 -11.68
N THR A 5 -6.98 18.37 -11.15
CA THR A 5 -6.49 17.01 -11.28
C THR A 5 -5.64 16.70 -10.07
N ILE A 6 -5.88 15.54 -9.49
CA ILE A 6 -5.06 14.95 -8.44
C ILE A 6 -4.39 13.73 -9.01
N SER A 7 -3.10 13.58 -8.72
CA SER A 7 -2.37 12.34 -8.96
C SER A 7 -1.71 11.91 -7.68
N VAL A 8 -1.92 10.65 -7.30
CA VAL A 8 -1.29 10.03 -6.15
C VAL A 8 -0.44 8.87 -6.64
N THR A 9 0.83 8.87 -6.26
CA THR A 9 1.73 7.74 -6.50
C THR A 9 2.10 7.13 -5.16
N TYR A 10 1.84 5.84 -5.01
CA TYR A 10 2.19 5.08 -3.81
C TYR A 10 3.16 3.97 -4.20
N HIS A 11 4.27 3.87 -3.46
CA HIS A 11 5.23 2.78 -3.59
C HIS A 11 5.54 2.20 -2.20
N ARG A 12 5.82 0.89 -2.18
CA ARG A 12 6.28 0.19 -0.98
C ARG A 12 7.36 -0.80 -1.35
N LYS A 13 8.45 -0.79 -0.58
CA LYS A 13 9.55 -1.75 -0.67
C LYS A 13 9.39 -2.83 0.40
N PHE A 14 9.41 -4.08 -0.04
CA PHE A 14 9.33 -5.28 0.80
C PHE A 14 10.70 -5.96 0.82
N ASN A 15 11.26 -6.18 2.00
CA ASN A 15 12.50 -6.93 2.16
C ASN A 15 12.18 -8.44 2.12
N LEU A 16 12.77 -9.19 1.19
CA LEU A 16 12.46 -10.62 1.02
C LEU A 16 13.46 -11.55 1.71
N GLY A 17 14.45 -11.01 2.44
CA GLY A 17 15.59 -11.77 2.95
C GLY A 17 16.68 -11.95 1.88
N ASP A 18 17.79 -12.59 2.23
CA ASP A 18 18.85 -13.00 1.28
C ASP A 18 19.36 -11.91 0.32
N TYR A 19 19.42 -10.66 0.81
CA TYR A 19 19.77 -9.47 0.01
C TYR A 19 18.79 -9.14 -1.13
N GLU A 20 17.62 -9.75 -1.13
CA GLU A 20 16.54 -9.50 -2.08
C GLU A 20 15.50 -8.53 -1.53
N SER A 21 14.97 -7.70 -2.43
CA SER A 21 13.86 -6.80 -2.12
C SER A 21 12.96 -6.64 -3.32
N LEU A 22 11.67 -6.48 -3.05
CA LEU A 22 10.66 -6.20 -4.05
C LEU A 22 10.14 -4.78 -3.84
N GLU A 23 10.14 -3.97 -4.90
CA GLU A 23 9.53 -2.65 -4.88
C GLU A 23 8.29 -2.69 -5.79
N LEU A 24 7.14 -2.31 -5.22
CA LEU A 24 5.88 -2.25 -5.94
C LEU A 24 5.26 -0.88 -5.73
N GLY A 25 4.64 -0.36 -6.79
CA GLY A 25 3.94 0.90 -6.72
C GLY A 25 2.87 1.03 -7.80
N CYS A 26 1.96 1.96 -7.61
CA CYS A 26 1.01 2.38 -8.62
C CYS A 26 0.76 3.89 -8.54
N SER A 27 0.27 4.43 -9.64
CA SER A 27 -0.15 5.82 -9.73
C SER A 27 -1.62 5.86 -10.13
N LEU A 28 -2.44 6.55 -9.34
CA LEU A 28 -3.84 6.81 -9.63
C LEU A 28 -4.02 8.30 -9.90
N TRP A 29 -4.98 8.63 -10.74
CA TRP A 29 -5.34 10.01 -11.04
C TRP A 29 -6.85 10.16 -11.09
N ALA A 30 -7.31 11.35 -10.75
CA ALA A 30 -8.70 11.77 -10.92
C ALA A 30 -8.74 13.22 -11.37
N GLN A 31 -9.72 13.54 -12.20
CA GLN A 31 -10.16 14.91 -12.41
C GLN A 31 -11.13 15.26 -11.31
N ILE A 32 -11.07 16.49 -10.80
CA ILE A 32 -12.02 16.98 -9.80
C ILE A 32 -12.67 18.26 -10.32
N ASP A 33 -13.95 18.42 -10.01
CA ASP A 33 -14.68 19.64 -10.28
C ASP A 33 -14.38 20.71 -9.19
N PRO A 34 -14.51 22.01 -9.50
CA PRO A 34 -14.14 23.08 -8.57
C PRO A 34 -14.94 23.11 -7.26
N GLN A 35 -16.10 22.45 -7.22
CA GLN A 35 -16.97 22.35 -6.05
C GLN A 35 -16.71 21.08 -5.21
N GLU A 36 -15.85 20.18 -5.68
CA GLU A 36 -15.53 18.94 -4.99
C GLU A 36 -14.46 19.12 -3.91
N ASP A 37 -14.48 18.24 -2.92
CA ASP A 37 -13.48 18.18 -1.86
C ASP A 37 -12.17 17.54 -2.38
N ALA A 38 -11.21 18.40 -2.71
CA ALA A 38 -9.89 17.97 -3.17
C ALA A 38 -9.11 17.14 -2.14
N GLU A 39 -9.27 17.42 -0.85
CA GLU A 39 -8.57 16.72 0.22
C GLU A 39 -9.15 15.32 0.40
N GLY A 40 -10.47 15.22 0.44
CA GLY A 40 -11.20 13.94 0.41
C GLY A 40 -10.86 13.09 -0.81
N ALA A 41 -10.82 13.69 -2.01
CA ALA A 41 -10.43 13.00 -3.25
C ALA A 41 -8.97 12.49 -3.21
N THR A 42 -8.05 13.29 -2.65
CA THR A 42 -6.65 12.88 -2.46
C THR A 42 -6.55 11.71 -1.50
N GLN A 43 -7.24 11.77 -0.36
CA GLN A 43 -7.24 10.70 0.63
C GLN A 43 -7.85 9.41 0.07
N PHE A 44 -8.93 9.52 -0.69
CA PHE A 44 -9.55 8.39 -1.38
C PHE A 44 -8.57 7.72 -2.35
N LEU A 45 -7.92 8.51 -3.23
CA LEU A 45 -6.93 8.00 -4.17
C LEU A 45 -5.73 7.35 -3.46
N TYR A 46 -5.28 7.91 -2.35
CA TYR A 46 -4.21 7.33 -1.54
C TYR A 46 -4.60 5.97 -0.97
N MET A 47 -5.78 5.86 -0.35
CA MET A 47 -6.25 4.60 0.21
C MET A 47 -6.41 3.53 -0.87
N GLN A 48 -6.92 3.90 -2.04
CA GLN A 48 -7.05 3.00 -3.18
C GLN A 48 -5.68 2.54 -3.71
N ALA A 49 -4.73 3.46 -3.87
CA ALA A 49 -3.38 3.14 -4.33
C ALA A 49 -2.65 2.21 -3.34
N LYS A 50 -2.80 2.46 -2.03
CA LYS A 50 -2.26 1.61 -0.97
C LYS A 50 -2.86 0.20 -1.03
N ALA A 51 -4.19 0.09 -1.14
CA ALA A 51 -4.89 -1.19 -1.25
C ALA A 51 -4.44 -1.98 -2.49
N SER A 52 -4.32 -1.31 -3.64
CA SER A 52 -3.87 -1.94 -4.88
C SER A 52 -2.44 -2.48 -4.79
N VAL A 53 -1.51 -1.73 -4.18
CA VAL A 53 -0.14 -2.22 -3.96
C VAL A 53 -0.13 -3.41 -2.99
N LYS A 54 -0.93 -3.37 -1.93
CA LYS A 54 -1.08 -4.49 -0.98
C LYS A 54 -1.58 -5.75 -1.66
N GLU A 55 -2.68 -5.65 -2.42
CA GLU A 55 -3.26 -6.79 -3.14
C GLU A 55 -2.27 -7.41 -4.13
N ALA A 56 -1.55 -6.57 -4.88
CA ALA A 56 -0.52 -7.01 -5.81
C ALA A 56 0.69 -7.66 -5.11
N ALA A 57 1.06 -7.16 -3.93
CA ALA A 57 2.20 -7.67 -3.17
C ALA A 57 1.88 -8.98 -2.42
N MET A 58 0.63 -9.16 -1.96
CA MET A 58 0.20 -10.28 -1.12
C MET A 58 0.61 -11.68 -1.64
N PRO A 59 0.44 -12.06 -2.93
CA PRO A 59 0.88 -13.37 -3.41
C PRO A 59 2.42 -13.53 -3.39
N LEU A 60 3.16 -12.45 -3.66
CA LEU A 60 4.62 -12.46 -3.70
C LEU A 60 5.21 -12.57 -2.29
N ILE A 61 4.63 -11.84 -1.33
CA ILE A 61 5.03 -11.87 0.08
C ILE A 61 4.70 -13.23 0.71
N LYS A 62 3.53 -13.83 0.42
CA LYS A 62 3.17 -15.16 0.94
C LYS A 62 4.11 -16.26 0.47
N ASN A 63 4.68 -16.12 -0.71
CA ASN A 63 5.68 -17.05 -1.25
C ASN A 63 7.08 -16.83 -0.65
N SER A 64 7.34 -15.70 0.02
CA SER A 64 8.60 -15.44 0.71
C SER A 64 8.61 -16.10 2.09
N ALA A 65 9.51 -17.07 2.28
CA ALA A 65 9.73 -17.74 3.56
C ALA A 65 10.19 -16.75 4.65
N TYR A 66 10.98 -15.74 4.29
CA TYR A 66 11.44 -14.69 5.20
C TYR A 66 10.28 -13.86 5.75
N GLN A 67 9.38 -13.40 4.88
CA GLN A 67 8.22 -12.60 5.29
C GLN A 67 7.22 -13.42 6.12
N MET A 68 6.99 -14.68 5.75
CA MET A 68 6.15 -15.60 6.53
C MET A 68 6.74 -15.90 7.91
N ASN A 69 8.07 -16.01 8.03
CA ASN A 69 8.74 -16.22 9.32
C ASN A 69 8.72 -14.97 10.20
N LYS A 70 8.91 -13.79 9.60
CA LYS A 70 8.76 -12.50 10.29
C LYS A 70 7.33 -12.32 10.83
N TYR A 71 6.31 -12.59 10.00
CA TYR A 71 4.91 -12.55 10.42
C TYR A 71 4.61 -13.52 11.57
N LYS A 72 5.12 -14.76 11.51
CA LYS A 72 4.95 -15.74 12.60
C LYS A 72 5.62 -15.31 13.91
N GLN A 73 6.68 -14.51 13.86
CA GLN A 73 7.34 -13.97 15.05
C GLN A 73 6.54 -12.83 15.66
N THR A 74 5.98 -11.92 14.84
CA THR A 74 5.15 -10.81 15.33
C THR A 74 3.78 -11.28 15.81
N ALA A 75 3.14 -12.22 15.11
CA ALA A 75 1.84 -12.80 15.49
C ALA A 75 1.87 -13.62 16.79
N LYS A 76 3.06 -14.10 17.22
CA LYS A 76 3.24 -14.72 18.53
C LYS A 76 3.34 -13.70 19.68
N GLN A 77 3.56 -12.43 19.36
CA GLN A 77 3.74 -11.36 20.34
C GLN A 77 2.49 -10.50 20.55
N ASN A 78 1.55 -10.43 19.60
CA ASN A 78 0.27 -9.76 19.78
C ASN A 78 -0.85 -10.50 19.03
N THR A 79 -1.88 -10.93 19.76
CA THR A 79 -3.16 -11.35 19.18
C THR A 79 -3.95 -10.12 18.78
N GLN A 80 -4.27 -10.05 17.48
CA GLN A 80 -5.27 -9.21 16.81
C GLN A 80 -4.71 -7.93 16.11
N ASP A 81 -4.95 -7.88 14.79
CA ASP A 81 -4.83 -6.74 13.84
C ASP A 81 -3.58 -6.50 12.95
N ASP A 82 -2.63 -7.44 12.82
CA ASP A 82 -1.48 -7.23 11.91
C ASP A 82 -1.71 -7.55 10.42
N LEU A 83 -2.94 -7.88 10.01
CA LEU A 83 -3.28 -7.96 8.58
C LEU A 83 -3.58 -6.58 7.98
N GLU A 84 -3.74 -5.53 8.79
CA GLU A 84 -3.95 -4.16 8.32
C GLU A 84 -2.64 -3.43 7.98
N ASP A 85 -1.50 -3.89 8.51
CA ASP A 85 -0.19 -3.22 8.37
C ASP A 85 0.64 -3.65 7.13
N PHE A 86 0.12 -4.59 6.33
CA PHE A 86 0.58 -4.86 4.96
C PHE A 86 -0.01 -3.88 3.94
#